data_AF-A0AAV7AZN5-F1
#
_entry.id   AF-A0AAV7AZN5-F1
#
_cell.length_a   1.000
_cell.length_b   1.000
_cell.length_c   1.000
_cell.angle_alpha   90.00
_cell.angle_beta   90.00
_cell.angle_gamma   90.00
#
_symmetry.space_group_name_H-M   'P 1'
#
loop_
_entity.id
_entity.type
_entity.pdbx_description
1 polymer ?
#
loop_
_entity_poly.entity_id
_entity_poly.type
_entity_poly.pdbx_seq_one_letter_code
_entity_poly.pdbx_strand_id
1 'polypeptide(L)'
;MEKILLCLLLIFAVGFSAKQKREPLEWDYRSEAEKVNMRGCANLTNVLDNWKFAILTQFRNLLLYDHHTVLPDYGRIKSLSEALDDLYKEFNALKERLGELTTKFDGVEAFVDQMTSGRHMSPVRPPSTPEESFVAPNQGGQTRRVKKVKPATNRA
;
A
#
# COMPACT_ATOMS: atom_id res chain seq x y z
N MET A 1 43.71 3.84 4.88
CA MET A 1 43.02 3.77 3.56
C MET A 1 44.01 3.77 2.39
N GLU A 2 45.04 4.62 2.41
CA GLU A 2 46.04 4.74 1.32
C GLU A 2 46.81 3.44 1.03
N LYS A 3 47.24 2.71 2.06
CA LYS A 3 47.93 1.41 1.91
C LYS A 3 47.04 0.34 1.26
N ILE A 4 45.74 0.37 1.54
CA ILE A 4 44.76 -0.55 0.96
C ILE A 4 44.56 -0.23 -0.51
N LEU A 5 44.49 1.06 -0.86
CA LEU A 5 44.39 1.52 -2.24
C LEU A 5 45.63 1.12 -3.06
N LEU A 6 46.83 1.26 -2.49
CA LEU A 6 48.09 0.85 -3.12
C LEU A 6 48.15 -0.68 -3.34
N CYS A 7 47.71 -1.47 -2.36
CA CYS A 7 47.62 -2.92 -2.52
C CYS A 7 46.62 -3.33 -3.61
N LEU A 8 45.45 -2.70 -3.68
CA LEU A 8 44.46 -2.98 -4.72
C LEU A 8 44.97 -2.61 -6.11
N LEU A 9 45.69 -1.49 -6.24
CA LEU A 9 46.28 -1.03 -7.51
C LEU A 9 47.39 -1.98 -7.98
N LEU A 10 48.23 -2.48 -7.07
CA LEU A 10 49.25 -3.49 -7.38
C LEU A 10 48.64 -4.81 -7.88
N ILE A 11 47.57 -5.28 -7.24
CA ILE A 11 46.86 -6.50 -7.65
C ILE A 11 46.25 -6.33 -9.04
N PHE A 12 45.68 -5.15 -9.33
CA PHE A 12 45.09 -4.85 -10.63
C PHE A 12 46.13 -4.75 -11.74
N ALA A 13 47.28 -4.14 -11.47
CA ALA A 13 48.40 -4.03 -12.43
C ALA A 13 48.99 -5.40 -12.78
N VAL A 14 49.20 -6.27 -11.78
CA VAL A 14 49.69 -7.65 -12.01
C VAL A 14 48.64 -8.49 -12.76
N GLY A 15 47.35 -8.26 -12.50
CA GLY A 15 46.24 -8.91 -13.20
C GLY A 15 46.14 -8.54 -14.69
N PHE A 16 46.50 -7.31 -15.07
CA PHE A 16 46.48 -6.85 -16.46
C PHE A 16 47.69 -7.34 -17.27
N SER A 17 48.89 -7.40 -16.70
CA SER A 17 50.06 -7.93 -17.41
C SER A 17 49.99 -9.43 -17.69
N ALA A 18 49.21 -10.19 -16.92
CA ALA A 18 49.01 -11.63 -17.13
C ALA A 18 48.00 -11.99 -18.25
N LYS A 19 47.38 -11.00 -18.90
CA LYS A 19 46.28 -11.20 -19.86
C LYS A 19 46.66 -11.17 -21.35
N GLN A 20 47.93 -10.98 -21.72
CA GLN A 20 48.27 -10.71 -23.14
C GLN A 20 48.60 -11.94 -24.02
N LYS A 21 48.67 -13.17 -23.51
CA LYS A 21 48.75 -14.36 -24.38
C LYS A 21 47.98 -15.55 -23.77
N ARG A 22 46.74 -15.76 -24.23
CA ARG A 22 46.05 -17.04 -24.08
C ARG A 22 45.59 -17.49 -25.46
N GLU A 23 46.32 -18.44 -26.03
CA GLU A 23 45.82 -19.38 -27.03
C GLU A 23 44.57 -20.10 -26.45
N PRO A 24 43.62 -20.55 -27.29
CA PRO A 24 42.42 -21.22 -26.82
C PRO A 24 42.79 -22.62 -26.30
N LEU A 25 43.05 -22.70 -25.00
CA LEU A 25 43.39 -23.94 -24.31
C LEU A 25 42.12 -24.80 -24.17
N GLU A 26 42.08 -25.88 -24.95
CA GLU A 26 41.16 -27.00 -24.77
C GLU A 26 41.30 -27.54 -23.35
N TRP A 27 40.20 -27.59 -22.59
CA TRP A 27 40.23 -28.02 -21.18
C TRP A 27 40.38 -29.53 -21.09
N ASP A 28 41.62 -30.00 -21.01
CA ASP A 28 41.96 -31.41 -20.93
C ASP A 28 41.84 -31.92 -19.47
N TYR A 29 40.60 -32.02 -18.99
CA TYR A 29 40.25 -32.46 -17.62
C TYR A 29 40.93 -33.78 -17.20
N ARG A 30 41.22 -34.65 -18.17
CA ARG A 30 41.82 -35.97 -17.93
C ARG A 30 43.32 -35.89 -17.64
N SER A 31 44.05 -35.03 -18.35
CA SER A 31 45.50 -34.84 -18.13
C SER A 31 45.80 -34.04 -16.86
N GLU A 32 44.91 -33.11 -16.47
CA GLU A 32 45.04 -32.36 -15.21
C GLU A 32 44.65 -33.19 -13.98
N ALA A 33 43.67 -34.08 -14.10
CA ALA A 33 43.25 -34.99 -13.02
C ALA A 33 44.33 -36.03 -12.65
N GLU A 34 45.24 -36.37 -13.55
CA GLU A 34 46.35 -37.29 -13.27
C GLU A 34 47.53 -36.60 -12.57
N LYS A 35 47.61 -35.26 -12.65
CA LYS A 35 48.65 -34.42 -12.04
C LYS A 35 48.29 -33.94 -10.64
N VAL A 36 47.03 -34.09 -10.22
CA VAL A 36 46.63 -33.73 -8.86
C VAL A 36 47.10 -34.79 -7.87
N ASN A 37 47.85 -34.33 -6.86
CA ASN A 37 48.37 -35.17 -5.80
C ASN A 37 47.21 -35.79 -4.99
N MET A 38 46.84 -37.04 -5.28
CA MET A 38 45.78 -37.80 -4.59
C MET A 38 45.97 -37.84 -3.06
N ARG A 39 47.22 -37.78 -2.58
CA ARG A 39 47.53 -37.74 -1.14
C ARG A 39 47.24 -36.38 -0.50
N GLY A 40 47.37 -35.30 -1.28
CA GLY A 40 46.97 -33.95 -0.89
C GLY A 40 45.45 -33.79 -0.84
N CYS A 41 44.71 -34.50 -1.72
CA CYS A 41 43.25 -34.55 -1.70
C CYS A 41 42.71 -35.13 -0.39
N ALA A 42 43.31 -36.19 0.16
CA ALA A 42 42.87 -36.75 1.44
C ALA A 42 43.01 -35.75 2.61
N ASN A 43 44.11 -35.00 2.65
CA ASN A 43 44.31 -33.96 3.66
C ASN A 43 43.34 -32.78 3.45
N LEU A 44 43.18 -32.34 2.19
CA LEU A 44 42.24 -31.28 1.85
C LEU A 44 40.79 -31.66 2.19
N THR A 45 40.34 -32.88 1.89
CA THR A 45 39.00 -33.36 2.24
C THR A 45 38.79 -33.35 3.76
N ASN A 46 39.80 -33.73 4.54
CA ASN A 46 39.72 -33.67 6.01
C ASN A 46 39.66 -32.25 6.54
N VAL A 47 40.46 -31.33 5.97
CA VAL A 47 40.40 -29.91 6.31
C VAL A 47 39.01 -29.38 5.95
N LEU A 48 38.52 -29.60 4.74
CA LEU A 48 37.20 -29.15 4.31
C LEU A 48 36.08 -29.71 5.18
N ASP A 49 36.15 -30.98 5.59
CA ASP A 49 35.13 -31.58 6.45
C ASP A 49 35.19 -31.05 7.89
N ASN A 50 36.39 -30.81 8.43
CA ASN A 50 36.55 -30.15 9.73
C ASN A 50 36.00 -28.72 9.71
N TRP A 51 36.27 -27.96 8.65
CA TRP A 51 35.73 -26.62 8.48
C TRP A 51 34.21 -26.65 8.30
N LYS A 52 33.68 -27.59 7.51
CA LYS A 52 32.24 -27.81 7.38
C LYS A 52 31.60 -28.08 8.74
N PHE A 53 32.21 -28.94 9.54
CA PHE A 53 31.72 -29.27 10.87
C PHE A 53 31.76 -28.06 11.81
N ALA A 54 32.87 -27.31 11.83
CA ALA A 54 33.02 -26.11 12.65
C ALA A 54 31.94 -25.07 12.32
N ILE A 55 31.74 -24.77 11.03
CA ILE A 55 30.74 -23.79 10.57
C ILE A 55 29.32 -24.27 10.89
N LEU A 56 28.98 -25.52 10.56
CA LEU A 56 27.63 -26.04 10.80
C LEU A 56 27.31 -26.15 12.29
N THR A 57 28.29 -26.44 13.13
CA THR A 57 28.11 -26.49 14.58
C THR A 57 27.90 -25.08 15.13
N GLN A 58 28.69 -24.11 14.70
CA GLN A 58 28.50 -22.72 15.07
C GLN A 58 27.13 -22.19 14.62
N PHE A 59 26.72 -22.48 13.39
CA PHE A 59 25.43 -22.06 12.87
C PHE A 59 24.25 -22.73 13.60
N ARG A 60 24.35 -24.04 13.89
CA ARG A 60 23.33 -24.72 14.71
C ARG A 60 23.22 -24.12 16.10
N ASN A 61 24.35 -23.85 16.74
CA ASN A 61 24.36 -23.22 18.06
C ASN A 61 23.74 -21.82 18.01
N LEU A 62 24.03 -21.03 16.97
CA LEU A 62 23.40 -19.72 16.78
C LEU A 62 21.88 -19.85 16.63
N LEU A 63 21.40 -20.79 15.82
CA LEU A 63 19.96 -21.02 15.65
C LEU A 63 19.26 -21.58 16.89
N LEU A 64 19.96 -22.37 17.71
CA LEU A 64 19.39 -23.00 18.91
C LEU A 64 19.39 -22.07 20.12
N TYR A 65 20.47 -21.31 20.31
CA TYR A 65 20.69 -20.52 21.52
C TYR A 65 20.46 -19.02 21.31
N ASP A 66 20.57 -18.52 20.08
CA ASP A 66 20.45 -17.09 19.76
C ASP A 66 19.70 -16.87 18.43
N HIS A 67 18.48 -17.41 18.35
CA HIS A 67 17.66 -17.29 17.15
C HIS A 67 17.27 -15.84 16.82
N HIS A 68 17.32 -14.94 17.79
CA HIS A 68 16.94 -13.53 17.66
C HIS A 68 17.91 -12.72 16.77
N THR A 69 19.16 -13.16 16.60
CA THR A 69 20.15 -12.44 15.78
C THR A 69 20.10 -12.82 14.30
N VAL A 70 19.45 -13.93 13.95
CA VAL A 70 19.35 -14.45 12.58
C VAL A 70 17.94 -14.48 12.04
N LEU A 71 16.94 -14.59 12.90
CA LEU A 71 15.54 -14.54 12.51
C LEU A 71 14.91 -13.28 13.10
N PRO A 72 14.09 -12.55 12.32
CA PRO A 72 13.19 -11.55 12.88
C PRO A 72 12.41 -12.14 14.07
N ASP A 73 12.07 -11.32 15.06
CA ASP A 73 11.30 -11.72 16.23
C ASP A 73 9.87 -12.14 15.85
N TYR A 74 9.70 -13.33 15.28
CA TYR A 74 8.40 -13.87 14.89
C TYR A 74 7.50 -14.13 16.10
N GLY A 75 8.07 -14.26 17.31
CA GLY A 75 7.31 -14.27 18.56
C GLY A 75 6.53 -12.97 18.80
N ARG A 76 7.05 -11.83 18.33
CA ARG A 76 6.43 -10.50 18.47
C ARG A 76 5.29 -10.29 17.47
N ILE A 77 5.27 -11.04 16.37
CA ILE A 77 4.20 -10.97 15.37
C ILE A 77 2.85 -11.37 15.98
N LYS A 78 2.84 -12.32 16.93
CA LYS A 78 1.62 -12.82 17.55
C LYS A 78 0.98 -11.79 18.47
N SER A 79 1.77 -11.16 19.35
CA SER A 79 1.28 -10.07 20.22
C SER A 79 0.80 -8.87 19.39
N LEU A 80 1.44 -8.59 18.25
CA LEU A 80 1.01 -7.52 17.36
C LEU A 80 -0.29 -7.87 16.65
N SER A 81 -0.47 -9.13 16.24
CA SER A 81 -1.71 -9.63 15.65
C SER A 81 -2.88 -9.55 16.64
N GLU A 82 -2.64 -9.85 17.92
CA GLU A 82 -3.66 -9.75 18.97
C GLU A 82 -4.04 -8.29 19.22
N ALA A 83 -3.06 -7.39 19.33
CA ALA A 83 -3.33 -5.95 19.45
C ALA A 83 -4.08 -5.37 18.24
N LEU A 84 -3.83 -5.88 17.02
CA LEU A 84 -4.58 -5.49 15.82
C LEU A 84 -6.03 -6.01 15.85
N ASP A 85 -6.26 -7.23 16.33
CA ASP A 85 -7.60 -7.80 16.48
C ASP A 85 -8.44 -6.99 17.47
N ASP A 86 -7.83 -6.58 18.59
CA ASP A 86 -8.48 -5.73 19.58
C ASP A 86 -8.78 -4.32 19.05
N LEU A 87 -7.83 -3.71 18.33
CA LEU A 87 -8.08 -2.42 17.67
C LEU A 87 -9.20 -2.50 16.64
N TYR A 88 -9.32 -3.62 15.93
CA TYR A 88 -10.42 -3.83 14.98
C TYR A 88 -11.79 -3.91 15.68
N LYS A 89 -11.85 -4.55 16.85
CA LYS A 89 -13.07 -4.57 17.69
C LYS A 89 -13.43 -3.16 18.16
N GLU A 90 -12.46 -2.40 18.67
CA GLU A 90 -12.67 -1.02 19.10
C GLU A 90 -13.14 -0.12 17.94
N PHE A 91 -12.55 -0.27 16.76
CA PHE A 91 -12.97 0.47 15.58
C PHE A 91 -14.41 0.14 15.17
N ASN A 92 -14.80 -1.13 15.21
CA ASN A 92 -16.18 -1.51 14.93
C ASN A 92 -17.16 -0.99 15.98
N ALA A 93 -16.79 -1.02 17.27
CA ALA A 93 -17.60 -0.41 18.32
C ALA A 93 -17.74 1.11 18.13
N LEU A 94 -16.68 1.78 17.67
CA LEU A 94 -16.73 3.21 17.33
C LEU A 94 -17.64 3.46 16.12
N LYS A 95 -17.60 2.62 15.09
CA LYS A 95 -18.51 2.71 13.95
C LYS A 95 -19.97 2.54 14.36
N GLU A 96 -20.25 1.60 15.25
CA GLU A 96 -21.59 1.40 15.80
C GLU A 96 -22.08 2.66 16.52
N ARG A 97 -21.24 3.22 17.41
CA ARG A 97 -21.56 4.49 18.09
C ARG A 97 -21.76 5.66 17.15
N LEU A 98 -21.00 5.72 16.05
CA LEU A 98 -21.19 6.75 15.03
C LEU A 98 -22.52 6.53 14.29
N GLY A 99 -22.89 5.30 13.97
CA GLY A 99 -24.20 4.96 13.41
C GLY A 99 -25.36 5.34 14.35
N GLU A 100 -25.24 5.05 15.64
CA GLU A 100 -26.20 5.50 16.66
C GLU A 100 -26.29 7.03 16.73
N LEU A 101 -25.17 7.74 16.61
CA LEU A 101 -25.17 9.19 16.66
C LEU A 101 -25.79 9.81 15.40
N THR A 102 -25.52 9.25 14.22
CA THR A 102 -26.15 9.66 12.96
C THR A 102 -27.67 9.45 13.01
N THR A 103 -28.14 8.29 13.46
CA THR A 103 -29.59 8.05 13.61
C THR A 103 -30.25 8.99 14.61
N LYS A 104 -29.56 9.35 15.70
CA LYS A 104 -30.04 10.40 16.62
C LYS A 104 -30.07 11.77 15.95
N PHE A 105 -29.09 12.11 15.12
CA PHE A 105 -29.08 13.35 14.37
C PHE A 105 -30.24 13.42 13.37
N ASP A 106 -30.51 12.34 12.63
CA ASP A 106 -31.66 12.24 11.73
C ASP A 106 -32.99 12.43 12.49
N GLY A 107 -33.11 11.85 13.68
CA GLY A 107 -34.27 12.05 14.55
C GLY A 107 -34.43 13.50 15.04
N VAL A 108 -33.32 14.17 15.36
CA VAL A 108 -33.32 15.60 15.74
C VAL A 108 -33.64 16.49 14.55
N GLU A 109 -33.10 16.21 13.36
CA GLU A 109 -33.41 16.91 12.12
C GLU A 109 -34.91 16.81 11.80
N ALA A 110 -35.48 15.59 11.87
CA ALA A 110 -36.92 15.38 11.70
C ALA A 110 -37.78 16.10 12.75
N PHE A 111 -37.28 16.24 13.99
CA PHE A 111 -37.96 17.02 15.03
C PHE A 111 -37.93 18.53 14.71
N VAL A 112 -36.78 19.04 14.28
CA VAL A 112 -36.63 20.44 13.85
C VAL A 112 -37.48 20.74 12.62
N ASP A 113 -37.55 19.83 11.66
CA ASP A 113 -38.39 19.95 10.47
C ASP A 113 -39.88 19.99 10.83
N GLN A 114 -40.33 19.16 11.78
CA GLN A 114 -41.71 19.21 12.28
C GLN A 114 -42.02 20.54 12.97
N MET A 115 -41.10 21.06 13.79
CA MET A 115 -41.28 22.34 14.48
C MET A 115 -41.29 23.53 13.50
N THR A 116 -40.47 23.48 12.46
CA THR A 116 -40.38 24.51 11.42
C THR A 116 -41.57 24.44 10.45
N SER A 117 -42.03 23.24 10.10
CA SER A 117 -43.21 23.01 9.26
C SER A 117 -44.51 23.37 9.99
N GLY A 118 -44.60 23.09 11.30
CA GLY A 118 -45.72 23.53 12.14
C GLY A 118 -45.83 25.05 12.25
N ARG A 119 -44.71 25.77 12.11
CA ARG A 119 -44.68 27.24 12.03
C ARG A 119 -45.10 27.79 10.66
N HIS A 120 -45.01 26.98 9.60
CA HIS A 120 -45.37 27.38 8.22
C HIS A 120 -46.82 27.02 7.83
N MET A 121 -47.55 26.28 8.68
CA MET A 121 -49.00 26.03 8.51
C MET A 121 -49.82 27.04 9.32
N SER A 122 -49.92 28.25 8.79
CA SER A 122 -51.05 29.15 9.07
C SER A 122 -51.48 29.84 7.78
N PRO A 123 -52.42 29.25 7.02
CA PRO A 123 -53.16 29.97 6.01
C PRO A 123 -54.33 30.69 6.68
N VAL A 124 -54.10 31.90 7.20
CA VAL A 124 -55.23 32.80 7.52
C VAL A 124 -55.64 33.48 6.22
N ARG A 125 -56.60 32.87 5.53
CA ARG A 125 -57.36 33.49 4.44
C ARG A 125 -58.41 34.43 5.07
N PRO A 126 -58.41 35.75 4.80
CA PRO A 126 -59.54 36.58 5.19
C PRO A 126 -60.72 36.40 4.21
N PRO A 127 -61.97 36.46 4.69
CA PRO A 127 -63.16 36.41 3.86
C PRO A 127 -63.43 37.80 3.25
N SER A 128 -63.51 37.90 1.93
CA SER A 128 -64.04 39.07 1.24
C SER A 128 -65.47 38.78 0.78
N THR A 129 -66.44 39.41 1.46
CA THR A 129 -67.85 39.53 1.01
C THR A 129 -68.10 40.98 0.55
N PRO A 130 -69.21 41.28 -0.15
CA PRO A 130 -69.26 41.57 -1.57
C PRO A 130 -69.46 43.06 -1.88
N GLU A 131 -68.70 43.63 -2.82
CA GLU A 131 -69.01 44.95 -3.40
C GLU A 131 -69.01 44.84 -4.92
N GLU A 132 -70.19 45.12 -5.47
CA GLU A 132 -70.55 45.19 -6.86
C GLU A 132 -70.26 46.60 -7.39
N SER A 133 -69.39 46.76 -8.38
CA SER A 133 -69.50 47.87 -9.33
C SER A 133 -68.69 47.64 -10.61
N PHE A 134 -69.46 47.57 -11.69
CA PHE A 134 -69.18 47.55 -13.12
C PHE A 134 -68.05 48.46 -13.65
N VAL A 135 -67.63 48.14 -14.90
CA VAL A 135 -67.04 48.97 -15.98
C VAL A 135 -65.58 48.66 -16.37
N ALA A 136 -65.43 47.91 -17.48
CA ALA A 136 -64.29 47.91 -18.42
C ALA A 136 -64.32 49.18 -19.31
N PRO A 137 -63.38 49.51 -20.23
CA PRO A 137 -62.26 48.72 -20.79
C PRO A 137 -60.96 49.56 -20.99
N ASN A 138 -59.89 48.99 -21.58
CA ASN A 138 -59.37 49.42 -22.91
C ASN A 138 -57.98 48.80 -23.25
N GLN A 139 -57.96 48.07 -24.36
CA GLN A 139 -56.96 47.90 -25.42
C GLN A 139 -55.48 48.28 -25.23
N GLY A 140 -54.59 47.38 -25.69
CA GLY A 140 -53.37 47.78 -26.42
C GLY A 140 -52.14 46.88 -26.30
N GLY A 141 -51.64 46.36 -27.44
CA GLY A 141 -50.23 45.96 -27.63
C GLY A 141 -49.91 44.46 -27.56
N GLN A 142 -50.14 43.68 -28.62
CA GLN A 142 -49.15 43.27 -29.65
C GLN A 142 -47.79 42.68 -29.21
N THR A 143 -47.63 41.39 -29.56
CA THR A 143 -46.44 40.71 -30.12
C THR A 143 -45.22 40.52 -29.20
N ARG A 144 -44.59 39.35 -29.09
CA ARG A 144 -44.00 38.54 -30.17
C ARG A 144 -43.90 37.06 -29.81
N ARG A 145 -44.18 36.25 -30.83
CA ARG A 145 -43.93 34.82 -30.95
C ARG A 145 -42.48 34.59 -31.37
N VAL A 146 -41.72 33.72 -30.70
CA VAL A 146 -40.60 33.00 -31.35
C VAL A 146 -40.70 31.53 -30.97
N LYS A 147 -40.82 30.69 -31.99
CA LYS A 147 -40.84 29.24 -31.91
C LYS A 147 -39.40 28.71 -31.78
N LYS A 148 -39.22 27.80 -30.81
CA LYS A 148 -38.64 26.45 -30.95
C LYS A 148 -37.55 26.23 -31.99
N VAL A 149 -36.34 25.85 -31.54
CA VAL A 149 -35.53 24.77 -32.13
C VAL A 149 -34.67 24.14 -31.03
N LYS A 150 -34.75 22.80 -30.89
CA LYS A 150 -33.72 21.95 -30.27
C LYS A 150 -32.80 21.44 -31.38
N PRO A 151 -31.52 21.20 -31.10
CA PRO A 151 -30.95 19.94 -31.55
C PRO A 151 -30.14 19.23 -30.45
N ALA A 152 -30.27 17.89 -30.47
CA ALA A 152 -29.49 16.95 -29.67
C ALA A 152 -28.08 16.80 -30.26
N THR A 153 -27.08 16.60 -29.40
CA THR A 153 -25.78 16.04 -29.79
C THR A 153 -25.11 15.34 -28.60
N ASN A 154 -24.26 14.38 -28.93
CA ASN A 154 -23.46 13.47 -28.09
C ASN A 154 -24.15 12.13 -27.81
N ARG A 155 -24.00 11.10 -28.67
CA ARG A 155 -22.79 10.34 -29.10
C ARG A 155 -22.27 9.44 -27.96
N ALA A 156 -22.63 8.16 -28.06
CA ALA A 156 -21.87 7.00 -27.61
C ALA A 156 -21.54 6.19 -28.86
#